data_AF-A0A5N6W639-F1
#
_entry.id   AF-A0A5N6W639-F1
#
_cell.length_a   1.000
_cell.length_b   1.000
_cell.length_c   1.000
_cell.angle_alpha   90.00
_cell.angle_beta   90.00
_cell.angle_gamma   90.00
#
_symmetry.space_group_name_H-M   'P 1'
#
loop_
_entity.id
_entity.type
_entity.pdbx_description
1 polymer ?
#
loop_
_entity_poly.entity_id
_entity_poly.type
_entity_poly.pdbx_seq_one_letter_code
_entity_poly.pdbx_strand_id
1 'polypeptide(L)'
;MDKHGSLPPISFIMAESNSTPSANDSSTTPNGCIALTFERGYYRHDNFFIKRSLRPSEFRTGYKGLHIPRLGKERLENEVEVLQFIRRVRNIPVPQLYGAFEIDGSYLLIMEYVEGISMSHLSESTTIGGPSGIVIPPYRVMRQSNNDSWIRLSSATCDYVFCHYDLSQQNVIVDPETLKIKAIIDWEYAGLFPANFDYPFYKRLGPSMALEGERDDVLELLQFLNSESTN
;
A
#
# COMPACT_ATOMS: atom_id res chain seq x y z
N MET A 1 -23.54 -16.38 9.58
CA MET A 1 -24.24 -15.09 9.48
C MET A 1 -23.74 -14.19 10.59
N ASP A 2 -22.94 -13.14 10.40
CA ASP A 2 -22.30 -12.59 9.21
C ASP A 2 -21.18 -11.64 9.66
N LYS A 3 -20.11 -11.64 8.86
CA LYS A 3 -19.13 -10.57 8.61
C LYS A 3 -18.27 -10.09 9.79
N HIS A 4 -17.13 -10.77 9.97
CA HIS A 4 -15.90 -10.16 10.44
C HIS A 4 -15.52 -8.98 9.52
N GLY A 5 -15.80 -7.75 9.96
CA GLY A 5 -15.23 -6.55 9.36
C GLY A 5 -13.73 -6.51 9.68
N SER A 6 -12.92 -7.13 8.83
CA SER A 6 -11.49 -6.83 8.75
C SER A 6 -11.34 -5.36 8.39
N LEU A 7 -10.73 -4.57 9.28
CA LEU A 7 -10.26 -3.24 8.93
C LEU A 7 -9.36 -3.37 7.68
N PRO A 8 -9.59 -2.58 6.63
CA PRO A 8 -8.76 -2.66 5.44
C PRO A 8 -7.31 -2.34 5.82
N PRO A 9 -6.31 -3.00 5.21
CA PRO A 9 -4.93 -2.57 5.34
C PRO A 9 -4.83 -1.10 4.91
N ILE A 10 -4.06 -0.31 5.65
CA ILE A 10 -3.76 1.08 5.27
C ILE A 10 -2.82 1.02 4.06
N SER A 11 -3.40 0.80 2.89
CA SER A 11 -2.78 1.01 1.59
C SER A 11 -3.37 2.29 1.01
N PHE A 12 -2.77 3.44 1.33
CA PHE A 12 -2.89 4.60 0.47
C PHE A 12 -1.50 5.20 0.27
N ILE A 13 -0.97 4.88 -0.89
CA ILE A 13 0.22 5.44 -1.52
C ILE A 13 -0.20 6.76 -2.20
N MET A 14 0.74 7.68 -2.35
CA MET A 14 0.64 9.11 -2.71
C MET A 14 0.03 9.43 -4.10
N ALA A 15 -0.85 8.60 -4.63
CA ALA A 15 -1.18 8.51 -6.05
C ALA A 15 -2.69 8.55 -6.31
N GLU A 16 -3.16 9.57 -7.02
CA GLU A 16 -4.56 9.67 -7.47
C GLU A 16 -4.89 8.66 -8.57
N SER A 17 -6.14 8.18 -8.56
CA SER A 17 -6.79 7.39 -9.62
C SER A 17 -7.21 8.30 -10.77
N ASN A 18 -6.85 7.96 -12.01
CA ASN A 18 -7.25 8.73 -13.20
C ASN A 18 -8.67 8.37 -13.66
N SER A 19 -9.64 9.22 -13.39
CA SER A 19 -10.73 9.48 -14.33
C SER A 19 -10.35 10.68 -15.19
N THR A 20 -10.60 10.59 -16.50
CA THR A 20 -10.24 11.61 -17.50
C THR A 20 -10.81 12.99 -17.13
N PRO A 21 -10.03 14.08 -17.31
CA PRO A 21 -10.48 15.40 -16.90
C PRO A 21 -11.54 15.90 -17.89
N SER A 22 -12.81 15.84 -17.48
CA SER A 22 -13.80 16.74 -18.06
C SER A 22 -13.45 18.15 -17.57
N ALA A 23 -13.51 19.14 -18.46
CA ALA A 23 -12.99 20.49 -18.26
C ALA A 23 -13.74 21.35 -17.19
N ASN A 24 -14.32 20.75 -16.15
CA ASN A 24 -15.06 21.43 -15.10
C ASN A 24 -14.93 20.81 -13.69
N ASP A 25 -14.02 19.87 -13.42
CA ASP A 25 -13.94 19.25 -12.10
C ASP A 25 -12.99 19.99 -11.14
N SER A 26 -13.45 21.12 -10.61
CA SER A 26 -12.85 21.81 -9.47
C SER A 26 -13.38 21.23 -8.15
N SER A 27 -13.31 19.92 -7.95
CA SER A 27 -13.69 19.28 -6.67
C SER A 27 -12.55 19.33 -5.63
N THR A 28 -12.04 20.54 -5.38
CA THR A 28 -11.30 20.82 -4.14
C THR A 28 -12.25 20.62 -2.96
N THR A 29 -12.03 19.56 -2.17
CA THR A 29 -12.62 19.43 -0.84
C THR A 29 -12.31 20.69 -0.02
N PRO A 30 -13.23 21.17 0.85
CA PRO A 30 -12.96 22.35 1.65
C PRO A 30 -11.69 22.13 2.47
N ASN A 31 -10.69 23.00 2.30
CA ASN A 31 -9.40 23.03 3.01
C ASN A 31 -8.35 21.96 2.64
N GLY A 32 -8.47 21.27 1.49
CA GLY A 32 -7.43 20.35 1.02
C GLY A 32 -7.26 19.06 1.83
N CYS A 33 -8.25 18.71 2.66
CA CYS A 33 -8.28 17.41 3.35
C CYS A 33 -8.60 16.30 2.35
N ILE A 34 -7.70 15.33 2.24
CA ILE A 34 -7.85 14.17 1.33
C ILE A 34 -8.37 12.93 2.07
N ALA A 35 -8.06 12.79 3.37
CA ALA A 35 -8.57 11.70 4.19
C ALA A 35 -8.49 11.99 5.68
N LEU A 36 -9.50 11.55 6.45
CA LEU A 36 -9.50 11.60 7.91
C LEU A 36 -9.88 10.24 8.49
N THR A 37 -8.88 9.53 9.01
CA THR A 37 -9.01 8.15 9.53
C THR A 37 -9.20 8.14 11.05
N PHE A 38 -9.43 6.96 11.63
CA PHE A 38 -9.36 6.77 13.09
C PHE A 38 -7.97 6.97 13.67
N GLU A 39 -6.92 7.06 12.83
CA GLU A 39 -5.53 7.20 13.26
C GLU A 39 -4.99 8.62 13.11
N ARG A 40 -5.34 9.32 12.02
CA ARG A 40 -4.78 10.63 11.63
C ARG A 40 -5.53 11.26 10.45
N GLY A 41 -5.31 12.57 10.26
CA GLY A 41 -5.71 13.33 9.07
C GLY A 41 -4.59 13.44 8.04
N TYR A 42 -4.98 13.55 6.78
CA TYR A 42 -4.13 13.73 5.61
C TYR A 42 -4.65 14.86 4.75
N TYR A 43 -3.75 15.72 4.30
CA TYR A 43 -4.08 16.88 3.49
C TYR A 43 -3.11 17.00 2.32
N ARG A 44 -3.58 17.54 1.21
CA ARG A 44 -2.78 17.92 0.05
C ARG A 44 -3.12 19.36 -0.33
N HIS A 45 -2.08 20.14 -0.57
CA HIS A 45 -2.20 21.49 -1.14
C HIS A 45 -0.98 21.76 -2.01
N ASP A 46 -1.20 21.99 -3.31
CA ASP A 46 -0.14 22.12 -4.31
C ASP A 46 0.90 20.98 -4.21
N ASN A 47 2.16 21.32 -3.95
CA ASN A 47 3.29 20.40 -3.81
C ASN A 47 3.51 19.91 -2.38
N PHE A 48 2.55 20.14 -1.48
CA PHE A 48 2.64 19.75 -0.08
C PHE A 48 1.69 18.62 0.23
N PHE A 49 2.22 17.63 0.94
CA PHE A 49 1.48 16.59 1.62
C PHE A 49 1.65 16.74 3.13
N ILE A 50 0.53 16.69 3.85
CA ILE A 50 0.51 16.94 5.29
C ILE A 50 -0.09 15.75 5.99
N LYS A 51 0.63 15.20 6.97
CA LYS A 51 0.08 14.25 7.95
C LYS A 51 -0.16 14.97 9.27
N ARG A 52 -1.29 14.70 9.90
CA ARG A 52 -1.67 15.33 11.16
C ARG A 52 -2.23 14.33 12.16
N SER A 53 -1.68 14.27 13.37
CA SER A 53 -2.26 13.45 14.44
C SER A 53 -3.65 13.97 14.83
N LEU A 54 -4.57 13.09 15.22
CA LEU A 54 -5.87 13.52 15.74
C LEU A 54 -5.70 14.27 17.07
N ARG A 55 -6.51 15.32 17.28
CA ARG A 55 -6.72 15.94 18.59
C ARG A 55 -7.55 15.01 19.47
N PRO A 56 -7.45 15.10 20.81
CA PRO A 56 -8.33 14.34 21.71
C PRO A 56 -9.82 14.53 21.43
N SER A 57 -10.22 15.74 21.04
CA SER A 57 -11.61 16.06 20.65
C SER A 57 -12.06 15.39 19.35
N GLU A 58 -11.13 14.86 18.55
CA GLU A 58 -11.39 14.20 17.28
C GLU A 58 -11.41 12.67 17.41
N PHE A 59 -11.13 12.13 18.60
CA PHE A 59 -11.20 10.69 18.85
C PHE A 59 -12.64 10.20 18.72
N ARG A 60 -12.81 9.02 18.13
CA ARG A 60 -14.11 8.45 17.78
C ARG A 60 -14.38 7.20 18.59
N THR A 61 -15.64 7.01 18.99
CA THR A 61 -16.09 5.80 19.67
C THR A 61 -16.42 4.72 18.63
N GLY A 62 -15.74 3.58 18.71
CA GLY A 62 -16.08 2.38 17.96
C GLY A 62 -16.83 1.36 18.83
N TYR A 63 -17.08 0.17 18.28
CA TYR A 63 -17.76 -0.93 18.98
C TYR A 63 -17.02 -1.43 20.24
N LYS A 64 -15.71 -1.18 20.35
CA LYS A 64 -14.87 -1.49 21.53
C LYS A 64 -14.68 -0.30 22.49
N GLY A 65 -15.42 0.79 22.30
CA GLY A 65 -15.28 2.03 23.08
C GLY A 65 -14.48 3.10 22.34
N LEU A 66 -14.00 4.11 23.09
CA LEU A 66 -13.26 5.24 22.54
C LEU A 66 -11.93 4.76 21.91
N HIS A 67 -11.75 4.99 20.61
CA HIS A 67 -10.51 4.68 19.91
C HIS A 67 -9.52 5.84 20.08
N ILE A 68 -8.42 5.56 20.78
CA ILE A 68 -7.31 6.49 20.96
C ILE A 68 -6.14 6.00 20.08
N PRO A 69 -5.66 6.80 19.10
CA PRO A 69 -4.53 6.42 18.27
C PRO A 69 -3.29 6.14 19.11
N ARG A 70 -2.76 4.92 19.04
CA ARG A 70 -1.57 4.53 19.80
C ARG A 70 -0.34 5.24 19.25
N LEU A 71 0.33 6.01 20.10
CA LEU A 71 1.57 6.71 19.77
C LEU A 71 1.44 7.59 18.50
N GLY A 72 0.29 8.26 18.35
CA GLY A 72 -0.04 8.97 17.11
C GLY A 72 0.93 10.11 16.79
N LYS A 73 1.36 10.85 17.82
CA LYS A 73 2.33 11.95 17.71
C LYS A 73 3.75 11.40 17.52
N GLU A 74 4.15 10.47 18.38
CA GLU A 74 5.50 9.92 18.45
C GLU A 74 5.86 9.20 17.13
N ARG A 75 4.89 8.56 16.48
CA ARG A 75 5.08 7.96 15.14
C ARG A 75 5.33 9.00 14.06
N LEU A 76 4.75 10.20 14.15
CA LEU A 76 5.00 11.29 13.21
C LEU A 76 6.34 11.97 13.51
N GLU A 77 6.69 12.18 14.78
CA GLU A 77 8.02 12.67 15.19
C GLU A 77 9.13 11.73 14.70
N ASN A 78 8.93 10.42 14.86
CA ASN A 78 9.86 9.43 14.33
C ASN A 78 9.98 9.50 12.80
N GLU A 79 8.88 9.72 12.08
CA GLU A 79 8.91 9.89 10.62
C GLU A 79 9.71 11.15 10.22
N VAL A 80 9.55 12.27 10.93
CA VAL A 80 10.34 13.50 10.74
C VAL A 80 11.83 13.22 10.89
N GLU A 81 12.24 12.62 12.01
CA GLU A 81 13.65 12.36 12.31
C GLU A 81 14.27 11.41 11.29
N VAL A 82 13.53 10.37 10.87
CA VAL A 82 13.98 9.41 9.85
C VAL A 82 14.12 10.08 8.48
N LEU A 83 13.16 10.90 8.06
CA LEU A 83 13.23 11.64 6.78
C LEU A 83 14.44 12.58 6.76
N GLN A 84 14.67 13.33 7.84
CA GLN A 84 15.85 14.20 7.97
C GLN A 84 17.15 13.40 7.97
N PHE A 85 17.20 12.28 8.68
CA PHE A 85 18.36 11.40 8.70
C PHE A 85 18.67 10.89 7.29
N ILE A 86 17.70 10.28 6.60
CA ILE A 86 17.88 9.75 5.25
C ILE A 86 18.37 10.85 4.30
N ARG A 87 17.78 12.04 4.36
CA ARG A 87 18.15 13.18 3.50
C ARG A 87 19.58 13.69 3.75
N ARG A 88 20.03 13.72 5.01
CA ARG A 88 21.36 14.20 5.38
C ARG A 88 22.49 13.28 4.92
N VAL A 89 22.25 11.97 4.98
CA VAL A 89 23.34 11.00 4.80
C VAL A 89 23.34 10.34 3.43
N ARG A 90 22.23 10.40 2.66
CA ARG A 90 21.97 9.43 1.58
C ARG A 90 21.15 9.99 0.43
N ASN A 91 21.22 9.30 -0.70
CA ASN A 91 20.57 9.65 -1.96
C ASN A 91 19.33 8.75 -2.23
N ILE A 92 18.74 8.15 -1.18
CA ILE A 92 17.44 7.48 -1.26
C ILE A 92 16.39 8.57 -1.57
N PRO A 93 15.55 8.41 -2.62
CA PRO A 93 14.47 9.34 -2.89
C PRO A 93 13.41 9.22 -1.79
N VAL A 94 13.38 10.19 -0.88
CA VAL A 94 12.33 10.37 0.13
C VAL A 94 11.76 11.78 0.02
N PRO A 95 10.50 12.01 0.42
CA PRO A 95 9.90 13.33 0.38
C PRO A 95 10.76 14.38 1.10
N GLN A 96 10.96 15.55 0.48
CA GLN A 96 11.57 16.68 1.16
C GLN A 96 10.69 17.12 2.34
N LEU A 97 11.29 17.27 3.52
CA LEU A 97 10.61 17.83 4.69
C LEU A 97 10.61 19.37 4.60
N TYR A 98 9.44 19.98 4.83
CA TYR A 98 9.30 21.44 4.89
C TYR A 98 9.07 21.95 6.32
N GLY A 99 8.44 21.16 7.18
CA GLY A 99 8.24 21.54 8.56
C GLY A 99 7.53 20.47 9.37
N ALA A 100 7.71 20.51 10.68
CA ALA A 100 6.94 19.72 11.61
C ALA A 100 6.78 20.48 12.93
N PHE A 101 5.56 20.55 13.44
CA PHE A 101 5.23 21.33 14.62
C PHE A 101 3.91 20.86 15.24
N GLU A 102 3.71 21.21 16.50
CA GLU A 102 2.46 20.96 17.20
C GLU A 102 1.61 22.24 17.24
N ILE A 103 0.33 22.12 16.93
CA ILE A 103 -0.66 23.19 17.07
C ILE A 103 -1.96 22.62 17.61
N ASP A 104 -2.50 23.24 18.66
CA ASP A 104 -3.75 22.83 19.34
C ASP A 104 -3.82 21.34 19.71
N GLY A 105 -2.74 20.78 20.26
CA GLY A 105 -2.69 19.36 20.67
C GLY A 105 -2.67 18.38 19.50
N SER A 106 -2.26 18.83 18.32
CA SER A 106 -2.13 18.04 17.11
C SER A 106 -0.75 18.26 16.50
N TYR A 107 -0.04 17.18 16.22
CA TYR A 107 1.27 17.22 15.59
C TYR A 107 1.13 17.12 14.08
N LEU A 108 1.73 18.06 13.35
CA LEU A 108 1.71 18.14 11.91
C LEU A 108 3.11 17.85 11.36
N LEU A 109 3.15 17.08 10.28
CA LEU A 109 4.30 16.83 9.42
C LEU A 109 3.94 17.37 8.02
N ILE A 110 4.73 18.31 7.50
CA ILE A 110 4.58 18.90 6.17
C ILE A 110 5.77 18.46 5.32
N MET A 111 5.48 17.77 4.22
CA MET A 111 6.49 17.22 3.32
C MET A 111 6.09 17.41 1.85
N GLU A 112 7.03 17.12 0.97
CA GLU A 112 6.81 17.08 -0.47
C GLU A 112 5.72 16.08 -0.84
N TYR A 113 4.79 16.55 -1.65
CA TYR A 113 3.92 15.66 -2.41
C TYR A 113 4.73 15.08 -3.57
N VAL A 114 4.93 13.76 -3.55
CA VAL A 114 5.63 13.04 -4.61
C VAL A 114 4.60 12.66 -5.67
N GLU A 115 4.69 13.30 -6.84
CA GLU A 115 3.86 12.99 -7.99
C GLU A 115 4.17 11.58 -8.52
N GLY A 116 3.14 10.78 -8.76
CA GLY A 116 3.26 9.43 -9.31
C GLY A 116 2.04 8.57 -9.04
N ILE A 117 2.08 7.32 -9.50
CA ILE A 117 1.06 6.32 -9.21
C ILE A 117 1.57 5.19 -8.31
N SER A 118 0.70 4.63 -7.48
CA SER A 118 0.96 3.39 -6.75
C SER A 118 1.19 2.26 -7.74
N MET A 119 2.04 1.30 -7.39
CA MET A 119 2.19 0.08 -8.21
C MET A 119 0.85 -0.64 -8.40
N SER A 120 -0.04 -0.57 -7.41
CA SER A 120 -1.41 -1.11 -7.49
C SER A 120 -2.29 -0.42 -8.55
N HIS A 121 -1.86 0.69 -9.14
CA HIS A 121 -2.56 1.38 -10.23
C HIS A 121 -1.81 1.26 -11.57
N LEU A 122 -0.73 0.47 -11.63
CA LEU A 122 -0.07 0.14 -12.89
C LEU A 122 -0.97 -0.82 -13.67
N SER A 123 -1.79 -0.27 -14.57
CA SER A 123 -2.75 -0.97 -15.45
C SER A 123 -3.78 -1.85 -14.74
N GLU A 124 -5.06 -1.53 -14.94
CA GLU A 124 -6.16 -2.43 -14.59
C GLU A 124 -6.39 -3.41 -15.75
N SER A 125 -6.62 -4.68 -15.42
CA SER A 125 -6.91 -5.73 -16.40
C SER A 125 -8.15 -6.51 -15.99
N THR A 126 -8.92 -6.96 -16.99
CA THR A 126 -10.01 -7.91 -16.79
C THR A 126 -9.52 -9.35 -16.71
N THR A 127 -8.22 -9.62 -16.86
CA THR A 127 -7.62 -10.97 -16.81
C THR A 127 -6.42 -11.05 -15.88
N ILE A 128 -6.26 -12.18 -15.20
CA ILE A 128 -5.09 -12.41 -14.35
C ILE A 128 -3.85 -12.83 -15.15
N GLY A 129 -2.70 -12.80 -14.47
CA GLY A 129 -1.43 -13.32 -14.98
C GLY A 129 -0.46 -12.25 -15.47
N GLY A 130 0.67 -12.69 -16.01
CA GLY A 130 1.70 -11.81 -16.54
C GLY A 130 1.39 -11.26 -17.94
N PRO A 131 2.26 -10.39 -18.50
CA PRO A 131 2.08 -9.79 -19.81
C PRO A 131 1.93 -10.79 -20.97
N SER A 132 2.54 -11.99 -20.84
CA SER A 132 2.41 -13.09 -21.80
C SER A 132 1.12 -13.89 -21.65
N GLY A 133 0.33 -13.63 -20.61
CA GLY A 133 -0.86 -14.38 -20.25
C GLY A 133 -0.63 -15.65 -19.46
N ILE A 134 0.62 -15.97 -19.14
CA ILE A 134 0.96 -17.07 -18.24
C ILE A 134 0.50 -16.70 -16.83
N VAL A 135 -0.18 -17.62 -16.16
CA VAL A 135 -0.57 -17.47 -14.75
C VAL A 135 0.44 -18.24 -13.91
N ILE A 136 1.23 -17.49 -13.14
CA ILE A 136 2.11 -18.03 -12.10
C ILE A 136 1.53 -17.58 -10.75
N PRO A 137 1.00 -18.51 -9.93
CA PRO A 137 0.58 -18.19 -8.57
C PRO A 137 1.73 -17.67 -7.70
N PRO A 138 1.44 -16.93 -6.61
CA PRO A 138 2.45 -16.55 -5.63
C PRO A 138 3.21 -17.77 -5.08
N TYR A 139 4.49 -17.59 -4.72
CA TYR A 139 5.35 -18.65 -4.17
C TYR A 139 4.68 -19.52 -3.10
N ARG A 140 3.95 -18.90 -2.16
CA ARG A 140 3.22 -19.60 -1.09
C ARG A 140 2.15 -20.58 -1.57
N VAL A 141 1.52 -20.30 -2.72
CA VAL A 141 0.56 -21.21 -3.37
C VAL A 141 1.31 -22.34 -4.07
N MET A 142 2.37 -22.00 -4.80
CA MET A 142 3.22 -22.98 -5.51
C MET A 142 3.80 -24.03 -4.54
N ARG A 143 4.13 -23.63 -3.30
CA ARG A 143 4.61 -24.55 -2.27
C ARG A 143 3.59 -25.57 -1.76
N GLN A 144 2.30 -25.30 -1.94
CA GLN A 144 1.20 -26.12 -1.42
C GLN A 144 0.43 -26.84 -2.53
N SER A 145 0.81 -26.66 -3.79
CA SER A 145 0.15 -27.23 -4.97
C SER A 145 1.18 -27.93 -5.85
N ASN A 146 0.79 -29.07 -6.42
CA ASN A 146 1.56 -29.74 -7.49
C ASN A 146 0.99 -29.43 -8.88
N ASN A 147 0.13 -28.41 -9.00
CA ASN A 147 -0.46 -28.00 -10.27
C ASN A 147 0.45 -27.01 -11.00
N ASP A 148 0.88 -27.37 -12.20
CA ASP A 148 1.68 -26.52 -13.10
C ASP A 148 0.82 -25.88 -14.22
N SER A 149 -0.49 -26.17 -14.25
CA SER A 149 -1.44 -25.70 -15.26
C SER A 149 -2.52 -24.85 -14.61
N TRP A 150 -2.36 -23.53 -14.71
CA TRP A 150 -3.27 -22.54 -14.13
C TRP A 150 -4.12 -21.89 -15.19
N ILE A 151 -5.43 -21.82 -14.95
CA ILE A 151 -6.38 -21.22 -15.88
C ILE A 151 -6.28 -19.69 -15.77
N ARG A 152 -6.29 -19.03 -16.93
CA ARG A 152 -6.39 -17.58 -17.00
C ARG A 152 -7.82 -17.14 -16.71
N LEU A 153 -8.05 -16.72 -15.48
CA LEU A 153 -9.33 -16.16 -15.06
C LEU A 153 -9.56 -14.77 -15.64
N SER A 154 -10.83 -14.48 -15.88
CA SER A 154 -11.29 -13.14 -16.25
C SER A 154 -12.39 -12.66 -15.30
N SER A 155 -12.47 -11.36 -15.12
CA SER A 155 -13.53 -10.67 -14.38
C SER A 155 -14.28 -9.75 -15.31
N ALA A 156 -15.58 -9.57 -15.06
CA ALA A 156 -16.40 -8.56 -15.72
C ALA A 156 -15.97 -7.13 -15.38
N THR A 157 -15.23 -6.97 -14.28
CA THR A 157 -14.71 -5.70 -13.76
C THR A 157 -13.18 -5.67 -13.86
N CYS A 158 -12.61 -4.47 -14.02
CA CYS A 158 -11.18 -4.25 -14.18
C CYS A 158 -10.47 -4.22 -12.81
N ASP A 159 -10.63 -5.26 -12.00
CA ASP A 159 -10.27 -5.21 -10.58
C ASP A 159 -8.92 -5.85 -10.26
N TYR A 160 -8.16 -6.25 -11.29
CA TYR A 160 -6.84 -6.85 -11.11
C TYR A 160 -5.75 -5.78 -11.21
N VAL A 161 -4.91 -5.74 -10.19
CA VAL A 161 -3.82 -4.79 -10.04
C VAL A 161 -2.48 -5.49 -10.21
N PHE A 162 -1.46 -4.74 -10.59
CA PHE A 162 -0.11 -5.28 -10.74
C PHE A 162 0.54 -5.57 -9.38
N CYS A 163 0.87 -6.83 -9.14
CA CYS A 163 1.49 -7.34 -7.93
C CYS A 163 2.88 -7.91 -8.23
N HIS A 164 3.87 -7.64 -7.37
CA HIS A 164 5.19 -8.29 -7.46
C HIS A 164 5.19 -9.70 -6.84
N TYR A 165 4.38 -9.91 -5.80
CA TYR A 165 4.26 -11.15 -5.01
C TYR A 165 5.49 -11.69 -4.29
N ASP A 166 6.65 -11.09 -4.50
CA ASP A 166 7.88 -11.41 -3.78
C ASP A 166 8.75 -10.17 -3.51
N LEU A 167 8.12 -9.03 -3.20
CA LEU A 167 8.85 -7.82 -2.87
C LEU A 167 9.37 -7.91 -1.43
N SER A 168 10.43 -8.67 -1.19
CA SER A 168 11.14 -8.77 0.08
C SER A 168 12.32 -7.79 0.13
N GLN A 169 12.92 -7.57 1.30
CA GLN A 169 14.13 -6.73 1.43
C GLN A 169 15.31 -7.24 0.57
N GLN A 170 15.34 -8.54 0.25
CA GLN A 170 16.40 -9.16 -0.55
C GLN A 170 16.27 -8.78 -2.05
N ASN A 171 15.07 -8.43 -2.48
CA ASN A 171 14.74 -8.10 -3.87
C ASN A 171 14.79 -6.59 -4.16
N VAL A 172 15.20 -5.78 -3.17
CA VAL A 172 15.47 -4.34 -3.33
C VAL A 172 16.98 -4.12 -3.25
N ILE A 173 17.62 -3.97 -4.41
CA ILE A 173 19.07 -3.77 -4.50
C ILE A 173 19.38 -2.30 -4.27
N VAL A 174 20.24 -2.06 -3.29
CA VAL A 174 20.65 -0.72 -2.88
C VAL A 174 22.15 -0.56 -3.06
N ASP A 175 22.58 0.59 -3.59
CA ASP A 175 23.98 0.98 -3.62
C ASP A 175 24.49 1.24 -2.19
N PRO A 176 25.53 0.56 -1.68
CA PRO A 176 25.91 0.67 -0.28
C PRO A 176 26.53 2.03 0.10
N GLU A 177 27.00 2.80 -0.87
CA GLU A 177 27.63 4.10 -0.63
C GLU A 177 26.61 5.24 -0.68
N THR A 178 25.74 5.24 -1.69
CA THR A 178 24.74 6.29 -1.95
C THR A 178 23.38 5.97 -1.34
N LEU A 179 23.14 4.71 -0.99
CA LEU A 179 21.84 4.11 -0.65
C LEU A 179 20.75 4.29 -1.71
N LYS A 180 21.08 4.64 -2.95
CA LYS A 180 20.07 4.61 -4.02
C LYS A 180 19.54 3.20 -4.23
N ILE A 181 18.23 3.07 -4.38
CA ILE A 181 17.64 1.88 -4.98
C ILE A 181 18.21 1.79 -6.39
N LYS A 182 19.00 0.75 -6.65
CA LYS A 182 19.58 0.44 -7.96
C LYS A 182 18.63 -0.38 -8.81
N ALA A 183 17.93 -1.32 -8.19
CA ALA A 183 16.97 -2.18 -8.86
C ALA A 183 15.96 -2.77 -7.87
N ILE A 184 14.76 -3.02 -8.36
CA ILE A 184 13.85 -4.03 -7.81
C ILE A 184 13.99 -5.24 -8.74
N ILE A 185 14.27 -6.41 -8.18
CA ILE A 185 14.59 -7.63 -8.93
C ILE A 185 13.62 -8.76 -8.57
N ASP A 186 13.78 -9.90 -9.23
CA ASP A 186 13.05 -11.15 -8.92
C ASP A 186 11.53 -11.09 -9.18
N TRP A 187 11.18 -10.73 -10.42
CA TRP A 187 9.80 -10.53 -10.87
C TRP A 187 9.10 -11.81 -11.35
N GLU A 188 9.63 -12.99 -11.05
CA GLU A 188 9.14 -14.26 -11.64
C GLU A 188 7.69 -14.60 -11.26
N TYR A 189 7.25 -14.15 -10.08
CA TYR A 189 5.88 -14.30 -9.60
C TYR A 189 4.97 -13.13 -9.97
N ALA A 190 5.46 -12.09 -10.64
CA ALA A 190 4.71 -10.87 -10.85
C ALA A 190 3.58 -11.04 -11.88
N GLY A 191 2.47 -10.33 -11.66
CA GLY A 191 1.35 -10.32 -12.59
C GLY A 191 0.15 -9.52 -12.08
N LEU A 192 -0.95 -9.59 -12.83
CA LEU A 192 -2.21 -8.93 -12.50
C LEU A 192 -3.09 -9.84 -11.67
N PHE A 193 -3.48 -9.41 -10.47
CA PHE A 193 -4.29 -10.20 -9.53
C PHE A 193 -5.13 -9.31 -8.61
N PRO A 194 -6.12 -9.87 -7.88
CA PRO A 194 -6.86 -9.10 -6.88
C PRO A 194 -5.96 -8.45 -5.81
N ALA A 195 -6.18 -7.16 -5.54
CA ALA A 195 -5.35 -6.38 -4.62
C ALA A 195 -5.29 -6.94 -3.19
N ASN A 196 -6.32 -7.68 -2.75
CA ASN A 196 -6.37 -8.28 -1.42
C ASN A 196 -5.35 -9.42 -1.21
N PHE A 197 -4.71 -9.90 -2.28
CA PHE A 197 -3.69 -10.95 -2.21
C PHE A 197 -2.25 -10.43 -2.16
N ASP A 198 -2.02 -9.12 -2.30
CA ASP A 198 -0.69 -8.53 -2.15
C ASP A 198 -0.38 -8.29 -0.67
N TYR A 199 0.33 -9.24 -0.05
CA TYR A 199 0.67 -9.18 1.38
C TYR A 199 2.02 -8.46 1.57
N PRO A 200 2.17 -7.57 2.58
CA PRO A 200 3.35 -6.71 2.70
C PRO A 200 4.57 -7.43 3.33
N PHE A 201 5.07 -8.47 2.66
CA PHE A 201 6.19 -9.29 3.15
C PHE A 201 7.51 -8.50 3.28
N TYR A 202 7.70 -7.39 2.55
CA TYR A 202 8.83 -6.45 2.72
C TYR A 202 9.02 -5.94 4.17
N LYS A 203 7.99 -6.01 5.02
CA LYS A 203 8.06 -5.56 6.42
C LYS A 203 8.87 -6.49 7.32
N ARG A 204 9.21 -7.71 6.88
CA ARG A 204 10.01 -8.65 7.69
C ARG A 204 10.98 -9.46 6.83
N LEU A 205 11.92 -10.11 7.51
CA LEU A 205 12.81 -11.09 6.89
C LEU A 205 12.10 -12.44 6.75
N GLY A 206 12.55 -13.24 5.78
CA GLY A 206 12.04 -14.58 5.51
C GLY A 206 11.20 -14.68 4.23
N PRO A 207 10.66 -15.88 3.94
CA PRO A 207 9.93 -16.14 2.71
C PRO A 207 8.59 -15.38 2.62
N SER A 208 8.11 -15.16 1.40
CA SER A 208 6.80 -14.56 1.06
C SER A 208 5.62 -15.51 1.30
N MET A 209 5.51 -16.02 2.53
CA MET A 209 4.45 -16.89 3.04
C MET A 209 4.12 -16.51 4.49
N ALA A 210 2.92 -16.83 4.97
CA ALA A 210 2.54 -16.58 6.36
C ALA A 210 3.46 -17.32 7.35
N LEU A 211 3.87 -16.65 8.42
CA LEU A 211 4.57 -17.23 9.57
C LEU A 211 3.61 -17.51 10.73
N GLU A 212 4.10 -18.18 11.77
CA GLU A 212 3.31 -18.48 12.97
C GLU A 212 2.68 -17.21 13.56
N GLY A 213 1.36 -17.21 13.73
CA GLY A 213 0.59 -16.07 14.23
C GLY A 213 0.18 -15.05 13.17
N GLU A 214 0.57 -15.22 11.91
CA GLU A 214 0.09 -14.41 10.79
C GLU A 214 -1.16 -15.04 10.14
N ARG A 215 -1.94 -14.22 9.42
CA ARG A 215 -3.03 -14.74 8.58
C ARG A 215 -2.44 -15.48 7.39
N ASP A 216 -2.78 -16.75 7.25
CA ASP A 216 -2.49 -17.56 6.07
C ASP A 216 -3.65 -17.48 5.07
N ASP A 217 -3.39 -16.95 3.88
CA ASP A 217 -4.36 -16.74 2.80
C ASP A 217 -4.25 -17.78 1.67
N VAL A 218 -3.39 -18.81 1.81
CA VAL A 218 -3.13 -19.77 0.73
C VAL A 218 -4.39 -20.54 0.31
N LEU A 219 -5.25 -20.90 1.26
CA LEU A 219 -6.51 -21.59 0.94
C LEU A 219 -7.47 -20.71 0.14
N GLU A 220 -7.57 -19.42 0.48
CA GLU A 220 -8.41 -18.46 -0.25
C GLU A 220 -7.87 -18.24 -1.67
N LEU A 221 -6.54 -18.13 -1.81
CA LEU A 221 -5.87 -18.03 -3.10
C LEU A 221 -6.09 -19.27 -3.97
N LEU A 222 -5.97 -20.47 -3.40
CA LEU A 222 -6.22 -21.71 -4.12
C LEU A 222 -7.68 -21.82 -4.56
N GLN A 223 -8.63 -21.44 -3.71
CA GLN A 223 -10.04 -21.40 -4.09
C GLN A 223 -10.29 -20.42 -5.23
N PHE A 224 -9.68 -19.23 -5.18
CA PHE A 224 -9.75 -18.26 -6.26
C PHE A 224 -9.18 -18.81 -7.57
N LEU A 225 -7.95 -19.34 -7.55
CA LEU A 225 -7.25 -19.83 -8.75
C LEU A 225 -7.90 -21.07 -9.37
N ASN A 226 -8.62 -21.87 -8.58
CA ASN A 226 -9.37 -23.03 -9.04
C ASN A 226 -10.84 -22.72 -9.33
N SER A 227 -11.29 -21.47 -9.17
CA SER A 227 -12.66 -21.11 -9.49
C SER A 227 -12.88 -21.21 -11.01
N GLU A 228 -13.98 -21.85 -11.42
CA GLU A 228 -14.36 -21.83 -12.83
C GLU A 228 -14.77 -20.42 -13.21
N SER A 229 -14.29 -19.94 -14.36
CA SER A 229 -14.69 -18.67 -14.94
C SER A 229 -16.20 -18.68 -15.11
N THR A 230 -16.92 -17.90 -14.31
CA THR A 230 -18.35 -17.70 -14.51
C THR A 230 -18.48 -16.79 -15.72
N ASN A 231 -18.73 -17.41 -16.88
CA ASN A 231 -19.09 -16.69 -18.11
C ASN A 231 -20.37 -15.87 -17.93
#